data_AF-A0A8T6NRE4-F1
#
_entry.id   AF-A0A8T6NRE4-F1
#
_cell.length_a   1.000
_cell.length_b   1.000
_cell.length_c   1.000
_cell.angle_alpha   90.00
_cell.angle_beta   90.00
_cell.angle_gamma   90.00
#
_symmetry.space_group_name_H-M   'P 1'
#
loop_
_entity.id
_entity.type
_entity.pdbx_description
1 polymer ?
#
loop_
_entity_poly.entity_id
_entity_poly.type
_entity_poly.pdbx_seq_one_letter_code
_entity_poly.pdbx_strand_id
1 'polypeptide(L)'
;MIKGAKPLEWGLLGLLSTYLAAMYGGVMRATFSLPVVLMPWLLKQPGYDLYETVYIPYMPGYMWFNMAVHSLIPQPVLRVRLMMIVLVIVSLVLVFFLARLWHGPLAGIGAAVAYAAWMPLWADRPMYMEVMVGFLTLAAVAVWHQQDSDDWWQPLAAGILVGAAVLVKQQALAVAGSFLIWRTIGLFVERDWKRGLTDMALFLGGVALLPTVSISILAVQGRVEAFLYWTWTYPLNNPFESRSVFASGVDELILIVAWLLPVGLYILLTVGQRASWRGPAILILGQVVPLLTPMFPRYGRFHLSGAVPIIALIAGGALALILQMEKKTWQRLSLQAAGAGAVAATLGVFLLPTYYRVRLGPRVGEWSPLVEVSQQLEAQTDITAGTRVWVLPATDPTDNFFAIHEVLPPTVWVQTYPWFQSVPGITDQVLAAIEAETPAYAVVFERWRMELPEQMVVHLEAHYEPFATMTAPDEYGDVTFYRRIDR
;
A
#
# COMPACT_ATOMS: atom_id res chain seq x y z
N MET A 1 8.81 14.43 24.27
CA MET A 1 8.59 13.55 25.44
C MET A 1 7.13 13.62 25.84
N ILE A 2 6.44 12.48 25.88
CA ILE A 2 5.03 12.41 26.34
C ILE A 2 5.04 12.52 27.85
N LYS A 3 4.58 13.66 28.38
CA LYS A 3 4.46 13.87 29.83
C LYS A 3 3.50 12.82 30.40
N GLY A 4 3.96 12.10 31.44
CA GLY A 4 3.15 11.16 32.20
C GLY A 4 3.09 9.72 31.68
N ALA A 5 3.90 9.34 30.69
CA ALA A 5 4.01 7.94 30.28
C ALA A 5 4.74 7.09 31.32
N LYS A 6 4.11 6.00 31.78
CA LYS A 6 4.71 5.11 32.78
C LYS A 6 5.78 4.21 32.12
N PRO A 7 6.84 3.81 32.84
CA PRO A 7 7.87 2.91 32.30
C PRO A 7 7.31 1.62 31.67
N LEU A 8 6.21 1.09 32.23
CA LEU A 8 5.53 -0.09 31.69
C LEU A 8 4.97 0.11 30.28
N GLU A 9 4.42 1.30 29.99
CA GLU A 9 3.85 1.62 28.67
C GLU A 9 4.97 1.65 27.61
N TRP A 10 6.10 2.25 27.94
CA TRP A 10 7.27 2.29 27.06
C TRP A 10 7.92 0.93 26.88
N GLY A 11 8.00 0.13 27.95
CA GLY A 11 8.50 -1.25 27.87
C GLY A 11 7.65 -2.10 26.92
N LEU A 12 6.31 -1.99 27.02
CA LEU A 12 5.41 -2.70 26.11
C LEU A 12 5.53 -2.21 24.67
N LEU A 13 5.59 -0.89 24.44
CA LEU A 13 5.82 -0.36 23.08
C LEU A 13 7.13 -0.86 22.49
N GLY A 14 8.21 -0.86 23.27
CA GLY A 14 9.51 -1.40 22.84
C GLY A 14 9.43 -2.87 22.45
N LEU A 15 8.69 -3.68 23.22
CA LEU A 15 8.44 -5.09 22.91
C LEU A 15 7.65 -5.25 21.59
N LEU A 16 6.56 -4.49 21.42
CA LEU A 16 5.73 -4.54 20.21
C LEU A 16 6.49 -4.03 18.98
N SER A 17 7.31 -2.99 19.11
CA SER A 17 8.20 -2.52 18.05
C SER A 17 9.24 -3.56 17.67
N THR A 18 9.84 -4.25 18.66
CA THR A 18 10.78 -5.34 18.41
C THR A 18 10.11 -6.51 17.68
N TYR A 19 8.88 -6.86 18.09
CA TYR A 19 8.08 -7.87 17.39
C TYR A 19 7.83 -7.49 15.92
N LEU A 20 7.35 -6.27 15.65
CA LEU A 20 7.11 -5.82 14.28
C LEU A 20 8.41 -5.75 13.47
N ALA A 21 9.52 -5.29 14.07
CA ALA A 21 10.83 -5.28 13.43
C ALA A 21 11.29 -6.68 13.06
N ALA A 22 11.14 -7.67 13.95
CA ALA A 22 11.47 -9.06 13.67
C ALA A 22 10.55 -9.63 12.57
N MET A 23 9.25 -9.34 12.63
CA MET A 23 8.28 -9.80 11.64
C MET A 23 8.64 -9.31 10.23
N TYR A 24 8.81 -8.01 10.04
CA TYR A 24 9.10 -7.45 8.72
C TYR A 24 10.58 -7.54 8.32
N GLY A 25 11.48 -7.71 9.28
CA GLY A 25 12.92 -7.84 9.05
C GLY A 25 13.35 -9.23 8.66
N GLY A 26 12.66 -10.28 9.13
CA GLY A 26 13.16 -11.65 8.97
C GLY A 26 12.14 -12.79 9.05
N VAL A 27 10.83 -12.54 9.21
CA VAL A 27 9.82 -13.61 9.24
C VAL A 27 8.87 -13.54 8.06
N MET A 28 8.37 -12.35 7.73
CA MET A 28 7.36 -12.18 6.68
C MET A 28 7.96 -12.42 5.30
N ARG A 29 7.19 -13.15 4.47
CA ARG A 29 7.46 -13.27 3.03
C ARG A 29 7.51 -11.86 2.44
N ALA A 30 8.57 -11.58 1.70
CA ALA A 30 8.74 -10.30 1.06
C ALA A 30 8.34 -10.43 -0.41
N THR A 31 7.18 -9.85 -0.73
CA THR A 31 6.67 -9.64 -2.08
C THR A 31 6.80 -8.15 -2.36
N PHE A 32 7.58 -7.79 -3.37
CA PHE A 32 7.94 -6.40 -3.66
C PHE A 32 7.23 -5.94 -4.91
N SER A 33 6.34 -4.96 -4.78
CA SER A 33 5.68 -4.39 -5.95
C SER A 33 6.66 -3.59 -6.80
N LEU A 34 6.42 -3.58 -8.10
CA LEU A 34 7.20 -2.80 -9.08
C LEU A 34 7.42 -1.32 -8.70
N PRO A 35 6.51 -0.59 -8.03
CA PRO A 35 6.73 0.82 -7.73
C PRO A 35 7.79 1.05 -6.65
N VAL A 36 8.17 -0.01 -5.92
CA VAL A 36 9.14 0.03 -4.81
C VAL A 36 10.53 -0.35 -5.29
N VAL A 37 10.63 -1.25 -6.28
CA VAL A 37 11.90 -1.76 -6.78
C VAL A 37 12.16 -1.28 -8.19
N LEU A 38 11.36 -1.74 -9.17
CA LEU A 38 11.60 -1.44 -10.58
C LEU A 38 11.55 0.05 -10.86
N MET A 39 10.45 0.73 -10.53
CA MET A 39 10.24 2.13 -10.93
C MET A 39 11.33 3.09 -10.40
N PRO A 40 11.79 3.00 -9.14
CA PRO A 40 12.87 3.85 -8.65
C PRO A 40 14.19 3.71 -9.40
N TRP A 41 14.46 2.53 -9.94
CA TRP A 41 15.63 2.24 -10.75
C TRP A 41 15.40 2.63 -12.21
N LEU A 42 14.26 2.24 -12.79
CA LEU A 42 13.92 2.44 -14.20
C LEU A 42 13.82 3.93 -14.55
N LEU A 43 13.15 4.73 -13.72
CA LEU A 43 12.98 6.17 -13.95
C LEU A 43 14.28 6.99 -13.78
N LYS A 44 15.39 6.36 -13.40
CA LYS A 44 16.73 6.97 -13.43
C LYS A 44 17.48 6.66 -14.73
N GLN A 45 16.99 5.72 -15.53
CA GLN A 45 17.62 5.32 -16.78
C GLN A 45 17.25 6.30 -17.90
N PRO A 46 18.17 6.63 -18.83
CA PRO A 46 17.86 7.48 -19.97
C PRO A 46 16.74 6.90 -20.84
N GLY A 47 15.80 7.74 -21.27
CA GLY A 47 14.68 7.35 -22.13
C GLY A 47 13.48 6.72 -21.41
N TYR A 48 13.51 6.64 -20.07
CA TYR A 48 12.42 6.10 -19.25
C TYR A 48 11.70 7.20 -18.48
N ASP A 49 10.64 7.66 -19.11
CA ASP A 49 9.90 8.84 -18.70
C ASP A 49 8.49 8.46 -18.30
N LEU A 50 8.13 8.80 -17.06
CA LEU A 50 6.85 8.44 -16.48
C LEU A 50 5.69 9.07 -17.28
N TYR A 51 4.76 8.22 -17.72
CA TYR A 51 3.62 8.50 -18.60
C TYR A 51 3.97 8.90 -20.03
N GLU A 52 5.22 8.79 -20.47
CA GLU A 52 5.59 8.97 -21.88
C GLU A 52 6.10 7.67 -22.49
N THR A 53 7.07 7.04 -21.82
CA THR A 53 7.62 5.74 -22.21
C THR A 53 7.43 4.68 -21.13
N VAL A 54 7.07 5.08 -19.90
CA VAL A 54 6.73 4.18 -18.79
C VAL A 54 5.26 4.39 -18.41
N TYR A 55 4.40 3.43 -18.70
CA TYR A 55 2.96 3.53 -18.48
C TYR A 55 2.50 2.71 -17.28
N ILE A 56 1.84 3.37 -16.32
CA ILE A 56 1.31 2.74 -15.11
C ILE A 56 0.04 3.46 -14.61
N PRO A 57 -0.89 2.75 -13.94
CA PRO A 57 -2.16 3.33 -13.53
C PRO A 57 -2.12 4.00 -12.14
N TYR A 58 -0.93 4.35 -11.66
CA TYR A 58 -0.71 4.82 -10.29
C TYR A 58 -0.23 6.26 -10.27
N MET A 59 -0.60 6.99 -9.22
CA MET A 59 -0.12 8.34 -8.97
C MET A 59 1.40 8.37 -8.73
N PRO A 60 2.08 9.47 -9.12
CA PRO A 60 3.54 9.49 -9.20
C PRO A 60 4.26 9.56 -7.84
N GLY A 61 3.57 10.02 -6.79
CA GLY A 61 4.18 10.32 -5.49
C GLY A 61 4.78 9.09 -4.82
N TYR A 62 4.17 7.91 -4.99
CA TYR A 62 4.73 6.69 -4.41
C TYR A 62 6.08 6.31 -5.04
N MET A 63 6.23 6.49 -6.35
CA MET A 63 7.51 6.23 -7.03
C MET A 63 8.54 7.29 -6.70
N TRP A 64 8.18 8.57 -6.70
CA TRP A 64 9.12 9.64 -6.34
C TRP A 64 9.65 9.49 -4.92
N PHE A 65 8.77 9.11 -3.99
CA PHE A 65 9.19 8.77 -2.64
C PHE A 65 10.20 7.61 -2.64
N ASN A 66 9.91 6.52 -3.35
CA ASN A 66 10.83 5.39 -3.43
C ASN A 66 12.12 5.71 -4.22
N MET A 67 12.10 6.62 -5.20
CA MET A 67 13.30 7.14 -5.88
C MET A 67 14.19 7.92 -4.91
N ALA A 68 13.60 8.79 -4.10
CA ALA A 68 14.33 9.56 -3.09
C ALA A 68 14.99 8.61 -2.07
N VAL A 69 14.27 7.58 -1.62
CA VAL A 69 14.83 6.62 -0.66
C VAL A 69 15.81 5.65 -1.32
N HIS A 70 15.64 5.31 -2.59
CA HIS A 70 16.62 4.53 -3.35
C HIS A 70 17.98 5.22 -3.42
N SER A 71 18.02 6.57 -3.47
CA SER A 71 19.27 7.33 -3.41
C SER A 71 19.98 7.25 -2.04
N LEU A 72 19.25 6.90 -0.97
CA LEU A 72 19.81 6.69 0.38
C LEU A 72 20.17 5.22 0.62
N ILE A 73 19.35 4.29 0.13
CA ILE A 73 19.49 2.84 0.30
C ILE A 73 19.32 2.18 -1.07
N PRO A 74 20.42 2.02 -1.83
CA PRO A 74 20.37 1.46 -3.18
C PRO A 74 19.85 0.01 -3.20
N GLN A 75 20.28 -0.80 -2.22
CA GLN A 75 19.91 -2.21 -2.08
C GLN A 75 18.39 -2.39 -1.90
N PRO A 76 17.67 -2.94 -2.90
CA PRO A 76 16.21 -2.90 -2.95
C PRO A 76 15.55 -3.68 -1.81
N VAL A 77 15.99 -4.92 -1.55
CA VAL A 77 15.42 -5.77 -0.49
C VAL A 77 15.59 -5.12 0.88
N LEU A 78 16.78 -4.60 1.17
CA LEU A 78 17.08 -3.93 2.43
C LEU A 78 16.25 -2.65 2.58
N ARG A 79 16.18 -1.83 1.52
CA ARG A 79 15.37 -0.61 1.47
C ARG A 79 13.92 -0.92 1.84
N VAL A 80 13.28 -1.86 1.16
CA VAL A 80 11.88 -2.18 1.40
C VAL A 80 11.63 -2.61 2.85
N ARG A 81 12.49 -3.50 3.38
CA ARG A 81 12.37 -3.98 4.77
C ARG A 81 12.51 -2.85 5.77
N LEU A 82 13.57 -2.05 5.66
CA LEU A 82 13.82 -0.95 6.58
C LEU A 82 12.70 0.09 6.54
N MET A 83 12.22 0.45 5.35
CA MET A 83 11.12 1.40 5.20
C MET A 83 9.83 0.85 5.80
N MET A 84 9.51 -0.42 5.57
CA MET A 84 8.34 -1.06 6.17
C MET A 84 8.45 -1.05 7.70
N ILE A 85 9.59 -1.45 8.25
CA ILE A 85 9.84 -1.46 9.71
C ILE A 85 9.65 -0.06 10.30
N VAL A 86 10.23 0.97 9.67
CA VAL A 86 10.08 2.37 10.10
C VAL A 86 8.61 2.79 10.04
N LEU A 87 7.92 2.56 8.93
CA LEU A 87 6.51 2.94 8.77
C LEU A 87 5.61 2.27 9.80
N VAL A 88 5.77 0.96 10.04
CA VAL A 88 4.92 0.25 11.02
C VAL A 88 5.24 0.64 12.46
N ILE A 89 6.51 0.90 12.81
CA ILE A 89 6.87 1.36 14.15
C ILE A 89 6.34 2.77 14.40
N VAL A 90 6.51 3.70 13.45
CA VAL A 90 5.98 5.05 13.59
C VAL A 90 4.45 5.02 13.66
N SER A 91 3.79 4.18 12.84
CA SER A 91 2.34 4.00 12.90
C SER A 91 1.88 3.43 14.26
N LEU A 92 2.56 2.41 14.79
CA LEU A 92 2.29 1.84 16.12
C LEU A 92 2.34 2.93 17.20
N VAL A 93 3.38 3.76 17.14
CA VAL A 93 3.62 4.86 18.08
C VAL A 93 2.52 5.92 17.97
N LEU A 94 2.12 6.31 16.75
CA LEU A 94 1.00 7.23 16.53
C LEU A 94 -0.34 6.66 17.01
N VAL A 95 -0.63 5.38 16.72
CA VAL A 95 -1.84 4.69 17.19
C VAL A 95 -1.90 4.71 18.72
N PHE A 96 -0.80 4.35 19.38
CA PHE A 96 -0.70 4.39 20.85
C PHE A 96 -0.97 5.80 21.38
N PHE A 97 -0.33 6.82 20.81
CA PHE A 97 -0.45 8.19 21.30
C PHE A 97 -1.85 8.75 21.11
N LEU A 98 -2.47 8.57 19.95
CA LEU A 98 -3.82 9.07 19.71
C LEU A 98 -4.84 8.37 20.60
N ALA A 99 -4.79 7.04 20.70
CA ALA A 99 -5.69 6.28 21.56
C ALA A 99 -5.52 6.69 23.03
N ARG A 100 -4.27 6.89 23.47
CA ARG A 100 -3.96 7.38 24.81
C ARG A 100 -4.49 8.79 25.05
N LEU A 101 -4.31 9.69 24.09
CA LEU A 101 -4.70 11.08 24.18
C LEU A 101 -6.22 11.22 24.37
N TRP A 102 -6.98 10.42 23.63
CA TRP A 102 -8.45 10.53 23.64
C TRP A 102 -9.13 9.68 24.71
N HIS A 103 -8.55 8.54 25.08
CA HIS A 103 -9.23 7.53 25.90
C HIS A 103 -8.38 7.03 27.07
N GLY A 104 -7.18 7.58 27.29
CA GLY A 104 -6.29 7.26 28.40
C GLY A 104 -5.34 6.08 28.15
N PRO A 105 -4.42 5.79 29.09
CA PRO A 105 -3.31 4.88 28.86
C PRO A 105 -3.69 3.45 28.45
N LEU A 106 -4.78 2.91 29.01
CA LEU A 106 -5.24 1.56 28.69
C LEU A 106 -5.74 1.45 27.24
N ALA A 107 -6.40 2.49 26.71
CA ALA A 107 -6.75 2.53 25.29
C ALA A 107 -5.50 2.57 24.41
N GLY A 108 -4.50 3.36 24.80
CA GLY A 108 -3.20 3.41 24.14
C GLY A 108 -2.58 2.02 24.01
N ILE A 109 -2.48 1.30 25.13
CA ILE A 109 -1.97 -0.08 25.18
C ILE A 109 -2.82 -1.00 24.31
N GLY A 110 -4.14 -0.98 24.46
CA GLY A 110 -5.06 -1.83 23.69
C GLY A 110 -4.95 -1.61 22.18
N ALA A 111 -4.89 -0.35 21.74
CA ALA A 111 -4.73 0.01 20.34
C ALA A 111 -3.37 -0.44 19.79
N ALA A 112 -2.29 -0.25 20.55
CA ALA A 112 -0.95 -0.68 20.16
C ALA A 112 -0.86 -2.20 19.98
N VAL A 113 -1.44 -2.96 20.93
CA VAL A 113 -1.52 -4.43 20.85
C VAL A 113 -2.35 -4.85 19.64
N ALA A 114 -3.53 -4.26 19.42
CA ALA A 114 -4.38 -4.57 18.27
C ALA A 114 -3.69 -4.27 16.93
N TYR A 115 -3.00 -3.13 16.82
CA TYR A 115 -2.22 -2.77 15.63
C TYR A 115 -1.12 -3.80 15.37
N ALA A 116 -0.32 -4.12 16.39
CA ALA A 116 0.75 -5.10 16.25
C ALA A 116 0.23 -6.49 15.87
N ALA A 117 -0.96 -6.88 16.35
CA ALA A 117 -1.61 -8.15 16.01
C ALA A 117 -1.98 -8.24 14.53
N TRP A 118 -2.66 -7.19 14.05
CA TRP A 118 -3.34 -7.22 12.76
C TRP A 118 -2.44 -6.77 11.61
N MET A 119 -1.42 -5.95 11.88
CA MET A 119 -0.57 -5.43 10.82
C MET A 119 0.10 -6.55 10.00
N PRO A 120 0.74 -7.59 10.58
CA PRO A 120 1.31 -8.70 9.81
C PRO A 120 0.29 -9.55 9.03
N LEU A 121 -0.98 -9.55 9.47
CA LEU A 121 -2.05 -10.27 8.80
C LEU A 121 -2.50 -9.57 7.51
N TRP A 122 -2.69 -8.25 7.59
CA TRP A 122 -3.24 -7.44 6.49
C TRP A 122 -2.19 -6.75 5.63
N ALA A 123 -0.95 -6.59 6.08
CA ALA A 123 0.13 -5.96 5.30
C ALA A 123 1.16 -7.00 4.87
N ASP A 124 0.69 -8.08 4.25
CA ASP A 124 1.53 -9.19 3.84
C ASP A 124 2.36 -8.98 2.57
N ARG A 125 2.15 -7.84 1.92
CA ARG A 125 3.03 -7.27 0.92
C ARG A 125 3.72 -6.05 1.53
N PRO A 126 4.99 -6.17 1.98
CA PRO A 126 5.73 -5.06 2.56
C PRO A 126 5.80 -3.88 1.58
N MET A 127 5.63 -2.65 2.08
CA MET A 127 5.63 -1.44 1.25
C MET A 127 4.62 -1.52 0.08
N TYR A 128 3.41 -2.01 0.34
CA TYR A 128 2.31 -1.77 -0.58
C TYR A 128 1.72 -0.35 -0.36
N MET A 129 1.15 0.27 -1.39
CA MET A 129 0.75 1.69 -1.38
C MET A 129 -0.21 2.02 -0.23
N GLU A 130 -1.12 1.11 0.09
CA GLU A 130 -2.14 1.26 1.13
C GLU A 130 -1.53 1.42 2.52
N VAL A 131 -0.38 0.79 2.80
CA VAL A 131 0.34 0.99 4.06
C VAL A 131 0.74 2.47 4.21
N MET A 132 1.26 3.06 3.12
CA MET A 132 1.64 4.47 3.10
C MET A 132 0.42 5.39 3.20
N VAL A 133 -0.67 5.10 2.48
CA VAL A 133 -1.94 5.85 2.59
C VAL A 133 -2.48 5.82 4.02
N GLY A 134 -2.48 4.64 4.67
CA GLY A 134 -2.91 4.48 6.05
C GLY A 134 -2.04 5.26 7.04
N PHE A 135 -0.72 5.20 6.87
CA PHE A 135 0.24 5.99 7.67
C PHE A 135 0.01 7.50 7.51
N LEU A 136 -0.07 8.01 6.27
CA LEU A 136 -0.28 9.44 6.00
C LEU A 136 -1.65 9.91 6.52
N THR A 137 -2.68 9.08 6.40
CA THR A 137 -4.02 9.36 6.98
C THR A 137 -3.95 9.44 8.50
N LEU A 138 -3.29 8.48 9.16
CA LEU A 138 -3.12 8.49 10.62
C LEU A 138 -2.30 9.72 11.08
N ALA A 139 -1.24 10.07 10.36
CA ALA A 139 -0.44 11.26 10.63
C ALA A 139 -1.27 12.55 10.47
N ALA A 140 -2.11 12.64 9.43
CA ALA A 140 -3.02 13.77 9.24
C ALA A 140 -4.02 13.91 10.39
N VAL A 141 -4.60 12.78 10.84
CA VAL A 141 -5.46 12.73 12.03
C VAL A 141 -4.69 13.21 13.26
N ALA A 142 -3.43 12.78 13.44
CA ALA A 142 -2.60 13.15 14.58
C ALA A 142 -2.25 14.65 14.61
N VAL A 143 -1.96 15.23 13.43
CA VAL A 143 -1.62 16.65 13.30
C VAL A 143 -2.84 17.53 13.55
N TRP A 144 -4.01 17.18 13.02
CA TRP A 144 -5.21 17.98 13.23
C TRP A 144 -5.71 17.90 14.69
N HIS A 145 -5.56 16.75 15.36
CA HIS A 145 -6.13 16.54 16.70
C HIS A 145 -5.14 16.69 17.86
N GLN A 146 -4.14 17.57 17.75
CA GLN A 146 -3.37 17.96 18.93
C GLN A 146 -4.27 18.77 19.88
N GLN A 147 -4.33 18.35 21.15
CA GLN A 147 -5.19 19.00 22.15
C GLN A 147 -4.72 20.46 22.36
N ASP A 148 -5.69 21.38 22.36
CA ASP A 148 -5.58 22.78 22.79
C ASP A 148 -4.84 23.78 21.87
N SER A 149 -4.47 23.37 20.66
CA SER A 149 -3.84 24.28 19.69
C SER A 149 -4.85 24.82 18.68
N ASP A 150 -5.16 26.11 18.79
CA ASP A 150 -5.94 26.85 17.79
C ASP A 150 -5.09 27.30 16.59
N ASP A 151 -4.08 26.48 16.25
CA ASP A 151 -3.02 26.83 15.33
C ASP A 151 -3.47 26.68 13.87
N TRP A 152 -3.40 27.78 13.12
CA TRP A 152 -3.78 27.83 11.71
C TRP A 152 -3.00 26.84 10.82
N TRP A 153 -1.78 26.44 11.22
CA TRP A 153 -0.95 25.56 10.40
C TRP A 153 -1.43 24.10 10.41
N GLN A 154 -2.23 23.69 11.38
CA GLN A 154 -2.63 22.28 11.55
C GLN A 154 -3.55 21.76 10.44
N PRO A 155 -4.64 22.45 10.06
CA PRO A 155 -5.45 22.03 8.91
C PRO A 155 -4.62 21.99 7.63
N LEU A 156 -3.73 22.97 7.43
CA LEU A 156 -2.83 23.01 6.26
C LEU A 156 -1.89 21.80 6.24
N ALA A 157 -1.22 21.49 7.34
CA ALA A 157 -0.30 20.36 7.44
C ALA A 157 -1.01 19.01 7.31
N ALA A 158 -2.20 18.84 7.91
CA ALA A 158 -3.04 17.67 7.69
C ALA A 158 -3.46 17.55 6.21
N GLY A 159 -3.76 18.69 5.57
CA GLY A 159 -4.05 18.77 4.15
C GLY A 159 -2.88 18.30 3.30
N ILE A 160 -1.66 18.78 3.58
CA ILE A 160 -0.44 18.35 2.88
C ILE A 160 -0.22 16.84 3.01
N LEU A 161 -0.44 16.27 4.19
CA LEU A 161 -0.32 14.82 4.42
C LEU A 161 -1.36 14.01 3.62
N VAL A 162 -2.61 14.49 3.55
CA VAL A 162 -3.65 13.86 2.72
C VAL A 162 -3.37 14.07 1.23
N GLY A 163 -2.85 15.23 0.81
CA GLY A 163 -2.39 15.48 -0.56
C GLY A 163 -1.24 14.55 -0.96
N ALA A 164 -0.32 14.26 -0.04
CA ALA A 164 0.71 13.24 -0.23
C ALA A 164 0.07 11.84 -0.37
N ALA A 165 -0.95 11.52 0.41
CA ALA A 165 -1.68 10.25 0.28
C ALA A 165 -2.40 10.14 -1.07
N VAL A 166 -2.96 11.24 -1.60
CA VAL A 166 -3.54 11.30 -2.95
C VAL A 166 -2.49 11.03 -4.02
N LEU A 167 -1.30 11.60 -3.87
CA LEU A 167 -0.17 11.31 -4.76
C LEU A 167 0.38 9.89 -4.63
N VAL A 168 0.12 9.19 -3.53
CA VAL A 168 0.41 7.76 -3.41
C VAL A 168 -0.68 6.95 -4.11
N LYS A 169 -1.96 7.28 -3.88
CA LYS A 169 -3.09 6.61 -4.52
C LYS A 169 -4.34 7.49 -4.60
N GLN A 170 -4.94 7.57 -5.79
CA GLN A 170 -6.08 8.46 -6.09
C GLN A 170 -7.27 8.33 -5.14
N GLN A 171 -7.53 7.12 -4.63
CA GLN A 171 -8.62 6.85 -3.67
C GLN A 171 -8.52 7.65 -2.36
N ALA A 172 -7.34 8.17 -2.01
CA ALA A 172 -7.18 9.03 -0.84
C ALA A 172 -7.91 10.38 -0.99
N LEU A 173 -8.47 10.70 -2.16
CA LEU A 173 -9.46 11.77 -2.25
C LEU A 173 -10.69 11.51 -1.37
N ALA A 174 -11.08 10.24 -1.20
CA ALA A 174 -12.18 9.89 -0.31
C ALA A 174 -11.80 10.12 1.18
N VAL A 175 -10.52 9.94 1.54
CA VAL A 175 -9.98 10.34 2.86
C VAL A 175 -10.15 11.84 3.06
N ALA A 176 -9.79 12.67 2.07
CA ALA A 176 -10.01 14.12 2.10
C ALA A 176 -11.49 14.46 2.27
N GLY A 177 -12.37 13.78 1.53
CA GLY A 177 -13.82 13.90 1.68
C GLY A 177 -14.30 13.64 3.10
N SER A 178 -13.80 12.59 3.76
CA SER A 178 -14.13 12.28 5.16
C SER A 178 -13.69 13.37 6.14
N PHE A 179 -12.52 14.01 5.94
CA PHE A 179 -12.11 15.18 6.74
C PHE A 179 -13.06 16.36 6.55
N LEU A 180 -13.47 16.66 5.31
CA LEU A 180 -14.38 17.76 4.99
C LEU A 180 -15.78 17.52 5.57
N ILE A 181 -16.30 16.30 5.44
CA ILE A 181 -17.60 15.91 6.02
C ILE A 181 -17.54 16.09 7.55
N TRP A 182 -16.49 15.58 8.20
CA TRP A 182 -16.30 15.75 9.64
C TRP A 182 -16.26 17.23 10.04
N ARG A 183 -15.47 18.07 9.37
CA ARG A 183 -15.39 19.50 9.71
C ARG A 183 -16.71 20.22 9.45
N THR A 184 -17.41 19.88 8.37
CA THR A 184 -18.72 20.43 8.03
C THR A 184 -19.76 20.09 9.10
N ILE A 185 -19.76 18.87 9.63
CA ILE A 185 -20.62 18.48 10.77
C ILE A 185 -20.29 19.35 12.00
N GLY A 186 -19.01 19.61 12.26
CA GLY A 186 -18.56 20.51 13.33
C GLY A 186 -19.09 21.94 13.21
N LEU A 187 -19.20 22.48 11.99
CA LEU A 187 -19.74 23.82 11.74
C LEU A 187 -21.19 24.01 12.25
N PHE A 188 -22.02 22.96 12.23
CA PHE A 188 -23.39 23.03 12.74
C PHE A 188 -23.47 23.09 14.27
N VAL A 189 -22.36 22.88 14.95
CA VAL A 189 -22.27 22.77 16.41
C VAL A 189 -21.46 23.92 17.00
N GLU A 190 -20.42 24.37 16.31
CA GLU A 190 -19.54 25.45 16.73
C GLU A 190 -20.18 26.83 16.50
N ARG A 191 -19.87 27.78 17.38
CA ARG A 191 -20.32 29.18 17.21
C ARG A 191 -19.49 29.94 16.18
N ASP A 192 -18.23 29.55 15.96
CA ASP A 192 -17.29 30.23 15.07
C ASP A 192 -17.21 29.55 13.69
N TRP A 193 -18.24 29.74 12.88
CA TRP A 193 -18.29 29.17 11.52
C TRP A 193 -17.20 29.70 10.60
N LYS A 194 -16.74 30.94 10.82
CA LYS A 194 -15.69 31.57 9.99
C LYS A 194 -14.38 30.83 10.14
N ARG A 195 -14.05 30.45 11.38
CA ARG A 195 -12.88 29.63 11.65
C ARG A 195 -12.98 28.27 10.98
N GLY A 196 -14.11 27.57 11.09
CA GLY A 196 -14.23 26.27 10.43
C GLY A 196 -14.16 26.33 8.91
N LEU A 197 -14.65 27.40 8.27
CA LEU A 197 -14.41 27.64 6.84
C LEU A 197 -12.93 27.90 6.53
N THR A 198 -12.23 28.63 7.41
CA THR A 198 -10.79 28.87 7.28
C THR A 198 -10.00 27.56 7.39
N ASP A 199 -10.35 26.70 8.35
CA ASP A 199 -9.74 25.38 8.49
C ASP A 199 -9.97 24.52 7.24
N MET A 200 -11.19 24.52 6.69
CA MET A 200 -11.50 23.80 5.44
C MET A 200 -10.70 24.34 4.26
N ALA A 201 -10.59 25.66 4.13
CA ALA A 201 -9.83 26.30 3.05
C ALA A 201 -8.33 25.99 3.16
N LEU A 202 -7.76 26.07 4.37
CA LEU A 202 -6.36 25.72 4.63
C LEU A 202 -6.09 24.24 4.37
N PHE A 203 -6.99 23.35 4.81
CA PHE A 203 -6.91 21.92 4.51
C PHE A 203 -6.96 21.64 3.02
N LEU A 204 -7.94 22.19 2.30
CA LEU A 204 -8.06 22.05 0.85
C LEU A 204 -6.84 22.59 0.10
N GLY A 205 -6.32 23.74 0.54
CA GLY A 205 -5.06 24.30 0.03
C GLY A 205 -3.89 23.33 0.22
N GLY A 206 -3.79 22.69 1.40
CA GLY A 206 -2.80 21.65 1.67
C GLY A 206 -2.98 20.40 0.81
N VAL A 207 -4.21 19.91 0.67
CA VAL A 207 -4.53 18.73 -0.16
C VAL A 207 -4.16 18.96 -1.62
N ALA A 208 -4.46 20.16 -2.14
CA ALA A 208 -4.18 20.51 -3.53
C ALA A 208 -2.69 20.76 -3.80
N LEU A 209 -1.93 21.25 -2.81
CA LEU A 209 -0.56 21.73 -3.00
C LEU A 209 0.33 20.72 -3.72
N LEU A 210 0.48 19.50 -3.18
CA LEU A 210 1.38 18.50 -3.77
C LEU A 210 0.87 17.97 -5.13
N PRO A 211 -0.41 17.55 -5.28
CA PRO A 211 -0.96 17.21 -6.58
C PRO A 211 -0.79 18.29 -7.65
N THR A 212 -1.02 19.57 -7.32
CA THR A 212 -0.86 20.68 -8.26
C THR A 212 0.59 20.87 -8.68
N VAL A 213 1.55 20.75 -7.75
CA VAL A 213 2.98 20.79 -8.07
C VAL A 213 3.34 19.64 -9.03
N SER A 214 2.89 18.43 -8.74
CA SER A 214 3.13 17.25 -9.59
C SER A 214 2.57 17.43 -11.00
N ILE A 215 1.32 17.88 -11.12
CA ILE A 215 0.65 18.13 -12.40
C ILE A 215 1.37 19.23 -13.16
N SER A 216 1.83 20.28 -12.48
CA SER A 216 2.56 21.39 -13.10
C SER A 216 3.90 20.94 -13.68
N ILE A 217 4.64 20.07 -12.97
CA ILE A 217 5.87 19.46 -13.49
C ILE A 217 5.58 18.64 -14.76
N LEU A 218 4.55 17.79 -14.71
CA LEU A 218 4.14 17.00 -15.88
C LEU A 218 3.61 17.88 -17.02
N ALA A 219 3.02 19.04 -16.72
CA ALA A 219 2.54 20.00 -17.72
C ALA A 219 3.69 20.63 -18.49
N VAL A 220 4.74 21.04 -17.78
CA VAL A 220 5.96 21.58 -18.40
C VAL A 220 6.65 20.52 -19.27
N GLN A 221 6.50 19.24 -18.94
CA GLN A 221 7.02 18.11 -19.74
C GLN A 221 6.10 17.70 -20.90
N GLY A 222 4.90 18.28 -21.03
CA GLY A 222 3.94 17.88 -22.07
C GLY A 222 3.24 16.53 -21.80
N ARG A 223 3.26 16.03 -20.56
CA ARG A 223 2.81 14.67 -20.18
C ARG A 223 1.46 14.62 -19.44
N VAL A 224 0.76 15.75 -19.31
CA VAL A 224 -0.49 15.82 -18.52
C VAL A 224 -1.58 14.93 -19.09
N GLU A 225 -1.73 14.87 -20.41
CA GLU A 225 -2.78 14.06 -21.03
C GLU A 225 -2.59 12.58 -20.72
N ALA A 226 -1.37 12.06 -20.92
CA ALA A 226 -1.04 10.68 -20.62
C ALA A 226 -1.13 10.39 -19.11
N PHE A 227 -0.69 11.32 -18.25
CA PHE A 227 -0.89 11.21 -16.80
C PHE A 227 -2.37 11.07 -16.44
N LEU A 228 -3.22 11.99 -16.91
CA LEU A 228 -4.66 11.96 -16.63
C LEU A 228 -5.30 10.69 -17.18
N TYR A 229 -4.89 10.26 -18.38
CA TYR A 229 -5.36 9.02 -18.96
C TYR A 229 -5.02 7.85 -18.04
N TRP A 230 -3.76 7.66 -17.71
CA TRP A 230 -3.31 6.48 -16.98
C TRP A 230 -3.77 6.46 -15.51
N THR A 231 -3.82 7.60 -14.81
CA THR A 231 -4.17 7.61 -13.38
C THR A 231 -5.66 7.77 -13.11
N TRP A 232 -6.45 8.29 -14.07
CA TRP A 232 -7.88 8.54 -13.89
C TRP A 232 -8.74 7.84 -14.93
N THR A 233 -8.56 8.17 -16.21
CA THR A 233 -9.44 7.67 -17.27
C THR A 233 -9.34 6.15 -17.38
N TYR A 234 -8.14 5.59 -17.31
CA TYR A 234 -7.90 4.18 -17.45
C TYR A 234 -8.51 3.36 -16.31
N PRO A 235 -8.22 3.61 -15.01
CA PRO A 235 -8.85 2.86 -13.92
C PRO A 235 -10.38 2.96 -13.91
N LEU A 236 -10.94 4.13 -14.25
CA LEU A 236 -12.40 4.33 -14.26
C LEU A 236 -13.11 3.62 -15.41
N ASN A 237 -12.42 3.38 -16.52
CA ASN A 237 -13.00 2.77 -17.72
C ASN A 237 -12.54 1.33 -17.98
N ASN A 238 -11.61 0.79 -17.18
CA ASN A 238 -11.03 -0.53 -17.43
C ASN A 238 -12.06 -1.65 -17.14
N PRO A 239 -12.57 -2.35 -18.17
CA PRO A 239 -13.60 -3.36 -17.97
C PRO A 239 -13.08 -4.60 -17.25
N PHE A 240 -11.76 -4.82 -17.19
CA PHE A 240 -11.18 -6.00 -16.53
C PHE A 240 -11.27 -5.97 -15.02
N GLU A 241 -11.42 -4.81 -14.39
CA GLU A 241 -11.62 -4.76 -12.93
C GLU A 241 -12.91 -5.49 -12.52
N SER A 242 -13.97 -5.40 -13.34
CA SER A 242 -15.21 -6.15 -13.13
C SER A 242 -15.07 -7.66 -13.34
N ARG A 243 -14.13 -8.10 -14.18
CA ARG A 243 -13.88 -9.52 -14.51
C ARG A 243 -12.96 -10.22 -13.51
N SER A 244 -12.23 -9.43 -12.72
CA SER A 244 -11.30 -9.90 -11.68
C SER A 244 -11.89 -9.75 -10.27
N VAL A 245 -13.21 -9.60 -10.17
CA VAL A 245 -13.95 -9.69 -8.90
C VAL A 245 -13.86 -11.11 -8.38
N PHE A 246 -12.92 -11.36 -7.49
CA PHE A 246 -12.85 -12.61 -6.74
C PHE A 246 -13.80 -12.50 -5.55
N ALA A 247 -14.72 -13.47 -5.44
CA ALA A 247 -15.45 -13.65 -4.19
C ALA A 247 -14.46 -14.01 -3.09
N SER A 248 -14.44 -13.25 -2.00
CA SER A 248 -13.67 -13.61 -0.82
C SER A 248 -14.17 -14.97 -0.29
N GLY A 249 -13.25 -15.88 0.02
CA GLY A 249 -13.61 -17.13 0.69
C GLY A 249 -14.28 -16.87 2.04
N VAL A 250 -15.09 -17.82 2.51
CA VAL A 250 -15.81 -17.69 3.80
C VAL A 250 -14.84 -17.42 4.96
N ASP A 251 -13.69 -18.09 4.96
CA ASP A 251 -12.65 -17.91 5.99
C ASP A 251 -12.15 -16.46 6.04
N GLU A 252 -11.98 -15.83 4.88
CA GLU A 252 -11.54 -14.45 4.78
C GLU A 252 -12.63 -13.48 5.22
N LEU A 253 -13.89 -13.76 4.88
CA LEU A 253 -15.03 -12.98 5.37
C LEU A 253 -15.13 -13.04 6.90
N ILE A 254 -14.89 -14.21 7.51
CA ILE A 254 -14.84 -14.36 8.97
C ILE A 254 -13.72 -13.49 9.55
N LEU A 255 -12.53 -13.48 8.94
CA LEU A 255 -11.41 -12.64 9.38
C LEU A 255 -11.73 -11.15 9.26
N ILE A 256 -12.33 -10.71 8.14
CA ILE A 256 -12.75 -9.32 7.94
C ILE A 256 -13.79 -8.91 8.98
N VAL A 257 -14.81 -9.74 9.21
CA VAL A 257 -15.86 -9.46 10.20
C VAL A 257 -15.28 -9.41 11.62
N ALA A 258 -14.39 -10.34 11.98
CA ALA A 258 -13.72 -10.35 13.28
C ALA A 258 -12.84 -9.10 13.46
N TRP A 259 -12.14 -8.67 12.42
CA TRP A 259 -11.32 -7.47 12.42
C TRP A 259 -12.13 -6.17 12.47
N LEU A 260 -13.32 -6.14 11.87
CA LEU A 260 -14.25 -4.99 11.91
C LEU A 260 -15.15 -4.97 13.17
N LEU A 261 -15.20 -6.05 13.94
CA LEU A 261 -15.98 -6.13 15.19
C LEU A 261 -15.75 -4.93 16.15
N PRO A 262 -14.51 -4.45 16.37
CA PRO A 262 -14.27 -3.28 17.23
C PRO A 262 -14.94 -2.01 16.71
N VAL A 263 -15.11 -1.87 15.39
CA VAL A 263 -15.84 -0.73 14.78
C VAL A 263 -17.32 -0.80 15.16
N GLY A 264 -17.95 -1.97 15.00
CA GLY A 264 -19.34 -2.18 15.41
C GLY A 264 -19.55 -1.96 16.91
N LEU A 265 -18.65 -2.48 17.75
CA LEU A 265 -18.68 -2.26 19.20
C LEU A 265 -18.53 -0.78 19.55
N TYR A 266 -17.58 -0.08 18.94
CA TYR A 266 -17.38 1.35 19.18
C TYR A 266 -18.61 2.17 18.82
N ILE A 267 -19.24 1.89 17.67
CA ILE A 267 -20.50 2.54 17.26
C ILE A 267 -21.60 2.28 18.30
N LEU A 268 -21.81 1.02 18.69
CA LEU A 268 -22.84 0.66 19.69
C LEU A 268 -22.64 1.37 21.04
N LEU A 269 -21.39 1.50 21.49
CA LEU A 269 -21.04 2.14 22.76
C LEU A 269 -21.16 3.67 22.71
N THR A 270 -21.03 4.26 21.52
CA THR A 270 -21.01 5.72 21.34
C THR A 270 -22.30 6.28 20.77
N VAL A 271 -23.18 5.50 20.12
CA VAL A 271 -24.38 6.00 19.42
C VAL A 271 -25.32 6.81 20.32
N GLY A 272 -25.43 6.47 21.61
CA GLY A 272 -26.22 7.22 22.59
C GLY A 272 -25.55 8.51 23.10
N GLN A 273 -24.24 8.67 22.87
CA GLN A 273 -23.41 9.74 23.42
C GLN A 273 -23.23 10.87 22.40
N ARG A 274 -24.29 11.61 22.04
CA ARG A 274 -24.23 12.65 20.98
C ARG A 274 -23.05 13.63 21.10
N ALA A 275 -22.52 13.87 22.30
CA ALA A 275 -21.34 14.68 22.50
C ALA A 275 -20.05 14.07 21.91
N SER A 276 -19.86 12.75 21.97
CA SER A 276 -18.67 12.09 21.42
C SER A 276 -18.61 12.17 19.89
N TRP A 277 -19.78 12.22 19.24
CA TRP A 277 -19.92 12.39 17.80
C TRP A 277 -19.48 13.77 17.32
N ARG A 278 -19.28 14.74 18.21
CA ARG A 278 -18.77 16.06 17.83
C ARG A 278 -17.24 16.12 17.77
N GLY A 279 -16.56 15.04 18.14
CA GLY A 279 -15.11 14.99 18.29
C GLY A 279 -14.40 14.10 17.26
N PRO A 280 -13.21 13.56 17.63
CA PRO A 280 -12.42 12.68 16.77
C PRO A 280 -13.14 11.39 16.36
N ALA A 281 -14.18 10.98 17.11
CA ALA A 281 -14.93 9.74 16.89
C ALA A 281 -15.58 9.68 15.49
N ILE A 282 -16.22 10.76 15.03
CA ILE A 282 -16.80 10.80 13.67
C ILE A 282 -15.69 10.72 12.63
N LEU A 283 -14.59 11.44 12.83
CA LEU A 283 -13.50 11.44 11.87
C LEU A 283 -12.93 10.03 11.70
N ILE A 284 -12.56 9.35 12.80
CA ILE A 284 -11.97 8.00 12.71
C ILE A 284 -12.93 6.98 12.13
N LEU A 285 -14.23 7.03 12.47
CA LEU A 285 -15.25 6.16 11.86
C LEU A 285 -15.42 6.47 10.37
N GLY A 286 -15.43 7.76 10.02
CA GLY A 286 -15.49 8.23 8.64
C GLY A 286 -14.27 7.85 7.80
N GLN A 287 -13.10 7.63 8.42
CA GLN A 287 -11.90 7.15 7.73
C GLN A 287 -11.91 5.65 7.44
N VAL A 288 -12.72 4.84 8.15
CA VAL A 288 -12.83 3.40 7.85
C VAL A 288 -13.33 3.18 6.42
N VAL A 289 -14.40 3.86 6.02
CA VAL A 289 -15.01 3.69 4.68
C VAL A 289 -14.03 3.92 3.52
N PRO A 290 -13.33 5.07 3.39
CA PRO A 290 -12.41 5.30 2.29
C PRO A 290 -11.21 4.34 2.31
N LEU A 291 -10.76 3.89 3.48
CA LEU A 291 -9.64 2.95 3.60
C LEU A 291 -10.03 1.50 3.32
N LEU A 292 -11.32 1.14 3.39
CA LEU A 292 -11.85 -0.16 2.97
C LEU A 292 -12.25 -0.19 1.49
N THR A 293 -12.49 0.97 0.87
CA THR A 293 -12.91 1.08 -0.54
C THR A 293 -12.00 0.31 -1.52
N PRO A 294 -10.66 0.28 -1.34
CA PRO A 294 -9.76 -0.46 -2.24
C PRO A 294 -9.97 -1.99 -2.27
N MET A 295 -10.80 -2.56 -1.39
CA MET A 295 -11.25 -3.95 -1.51
C MET A 295 -12.16 -4.21 -2.70
N PHE A 296 -12.77 -3.15 -3.26
CA PHE A 296 -13.71 -3.22 -4.36
C PHE A 296 -13.11 -2.59 -5.63
N PRO A 297 -13.35 -3.16 -6.82
CA PRO A 297 -14.07 -4.41 -7.07
C PRO A 297 -13.22 -5.67 -6.84
N ARG A 298 -11.89 -5.52 -6.79
CA ARG A 298 -10.96 -6.63 -6.64
C ARG A 298 -10.53 -6.80 -5.20
N TYR A 299 -11.05 -7.84 -4.55
CA TYR A 299 -10.62 -8.17 -3.21
C TYR A 299 -9.19 -8.73 -3.21
N GLY A 300 -8.31 -8.05 -2.49
CA GLY A 300 -6.99 -8.52 -2.11
C GLY A 300 -6.72 -8.10 -0.68
N ARG A 301 -6.37 -9.05 0.20
CA ARG A 301 -6.20 -8.79 1.63
C ARG A 301 -5.27 -7.61 1.93
N PHE A 302 -4.19 -7.48 1.17
CA PHE A 302 -3.21 -6.40 1.34
C PHE A 302 -3.77 -4.99 1.10
N HIS A 303 -4.87 -4.84 0.35
CA HIS A 303 -5.55 -3.56 0.16
C HIS A 303 -6.20 -3.04 1.45
N LEU A 304 -6.40 -3.90 2.46
CA LEU A 304 -6.91 -3.52 3.77
C LEU A 304 -5.86 -2.95 4.72
N SER A 305 -4.58 -3.06 4.37
CA SER A 305 -3.46 -2.61 5.22
C SER A 305 -3.56 -1.13 5.61
N GLY A 306 -4.15 -0.28 4.76
CA GLY A 306 -4.33 1.14 5.04
C GLY A 306 -5.32 1.44 6.16
N ALA A 307 -6.32 0.57 6.38
CA ALA A 307 -7.34 0.74 7.41
C ALA A 307 -6.92 0.22 8.80
N VAL A 308 -5.89 -0.65 8.86
CA VAL A 308 -5.38 -1.24 10.11
C VAL A 308 -5.08 -0.22 11.22
N PRO A 309 -4.33 0.88 10.98
CA PRO A 309 -4.07 1.86 12.04
C PRO A 309 -5.33 2.50 12.61
N ILE A 310 -6.32 2.82 11.77
CA ILE A 310 -7.57 3.44 12.19
C ILE A 310 -8.45 2.45 12.97
N ILE A 311 -8.54 1.19 12.52
CA ILE A 311 -9.32 0.17 13.23
C ILE A 311 -8.67 -0.19 14.58
N ALA A 312 -7.34 -0.23 14.66
CA ALA A 312 -6.64 -0.40 15.93
C ALA A 312 -6.90 0.75 16.92
N LEU A 313 -6.91 1.99 16.43
CA LEU A 313 -7.27 3.18 17.21
C LEU A 313 -8.71 3.09 17.75
N ILE A 314 -9.66 2.68 16.91
CA ILE A 314 -11.06 2.43 17.30
C ILE A 314 -11.16 1.30 18.33
N ALA A 315 -10.39 0.22 18.17
CA ALA A 315 -10.36 -0.89 19.11
C ALA A 315 -9.90 -0.47 20.51
N GLY A 316 -8.87 0.38 20.61
CA GLY A 316 -8.44 0.94 21.90
C GLY A 316 -9.51 1.83 22.54
N GLY A 317 -10.21 2.64 21.74
CA GLY A 317 -11.34 3.44 22.22
C GLY A 317 -12.50 2.58 22.73
N ALA A 318 -12.87 1.52 22.00
CA ALA A 318 -13.91 0.58 22.41
C ALA A 318 -13.55 -0.11 23.73
N LEU A 319 -12.29 -0.54 23.89
CA LEU A 319 -11.79 -1.13 25.13
C LEU A 319 -11.94 -0.17 26.31
N ALA A 320 -11.51 1.09 26.16
CA ALA A 320 -11.63 2.06 27.24
C ALA A 320 -13.09 2.33 27.64
N LEU A 321 -13.99 2.45 26.65
CA LEU A 321 -15.41 2.62 26.93
C LEU A 321 -15.98 1.45 27.71
N ILE A 322 -15.67 0.20 27.32
CA ILE A 322 -16.10 -1.01 28.05
C ILE A 322 -15.59 -0.99 29.50
N LEU A 323 -14.35 -0.57 29.72
CA LEU A 323 -13.75 -0.51 31.06
C LEU A 323 -14.35 0.59 31.95
N GLN A 324 -14.91 1.65 31.35
CA GLN A 324 -15.51 2.78 32.06
C GLN A 324 -17.00 2.60 32.37
N MET A 325 -17.69 1.61 31.81
CA MET A 325 -19.11 1.39 32.06
C MET A 325 -19.41 1.07 33.54
N GLU A 326 -20.31 1.85 34.16
CA GLU A 326 -20.74 1.64 35.55
C GLU A 326 -21.64 0.39 35.74
N LYS A 327 -21.66 -0.09 36.99
CA LYS A 327 -22.01 -1.44 37.42
C LYS A 327 -23.52 -1.78 37.32
N LYS A 328 -23.94 -2.46 36.25
CA LYS A 328 -25.04 -3.45 36.31
C LYS A 328 -24.52 -4.82 35.89
N THR A 329 -24.64 -5.79 36.80
CA THR A 329 -23.82 -7.03 36.83
C THR A 329 -23.93 -7.88 35.56
N TRP A 330 -25.13 -8.02 34.98
CA TRP A 330 -25.36 -8.91 33.84
C TRP A 330 -24.90 -8.34 32.50
N GLN A 331 -25.19 -7.06 32.22
CA GLN A 331 -24.69 -6.37 31.02
C GLN A 331 -23.17 -6.22 31.06
N ARG A 332 -22.60 -6.01 32.27
CA ARG A 332 -21.16 -6.01 32.46
C ARG A 332 -20.56 -7.39 32.17
N LEU A 333 -21.18 -8.48 32.65
CA LEU A 333 -20.66 -9.82 32.40
C LEU A 333 -20.67 -10.18 30.91
N SER A 334 -21.75 -9.84 30.18
CA SER A 334 -21.83 -10.11 28.74
C SER A 334 -20.85 -9.26 27.94
N LEU A 335 -20.68 -7.98 28.27
CA LEU A 335 -19.72 -7.10 27.62
C LEU A 335 -18.27 -7.41 28.01
N GLN A 336 -18.00 -7.86 29.23
CA GLN A 336 -16.69 -8.35 29.65
C GLN A 336 -16.36 -9.69 29.01
N ALA A 337 -17.33 -10.59 28.88
CA ALA A 337 -17.16 -11.83 28.13
C ALA A 337 -16.93 -11.55 26.64
N ALA A 338 -17.66 -10.59 26.06
CA ALA A 338 -17.44 -10.15 24.68
C ALA A 338 -16.07 -9.48 24.51
N GLY A 339 -15.66 -8.62 25.45
CA GLY A 339 -14.35 -7.95 25.45
C GLY A 339 -13.19 -8.92 25.68
N ALA A 340 -13.33 -9.86 26.63
CA ALA A 340 -12.36 -10.93 26.87
C ALA A 340 -12.31 -11.89 25.69
N GLY A 341 -13.45 -12.21 25.08
CA GLY A 341 -13.55 -12.96 23.84
C GLY A 341 -12.88 -12.23 22.67
N ALA A 342 -13.03 -10.91 22.56
CA ALA A 342 -12.36 -10.10 21.55
C ALA A 342 -10.84 -10.02 21.78
N VAL A 343 -10.39 -9.89 23.04
CA VAL A 343 -8.96 -9.95 23.40
C VAL A 343 -8.40 -11.34 23.13
N ALA A 344 -9.08 -12.41 23.53
CA ALA A 344 -8.68 -13.78 23.27
C ALA A 344 -8.67 -14.09 21.77
N ALA A 345 -9.64 -13.59 21.00
CA ALA A 345 -9.64 -13.67 19.55
C ALA A 345 -8.47 -12.89 18.96
N THR A 346 -8.17 -11.68 19.45
CA THR A 346 -7.01 -10.88 19.02
C THR A 346 -5.70 -11.59 19.33
N LEU A 347 -5.58 -12.25 20.50
CA LEU A 347 -4.41 -13.04 20.90
C LEU A 347 -4.30 -14.37 20.15
N GLY A 348 -5.42 -15.03 19.86
CA GLY A 348 -5.47 -16.18 18.95
C GLY A 348 -5.04 -15.79 17.54
N VAL A 349 -5.44 -14.60 17.09
CA VAL A 349 -5.00 -13.93 15.86
C VAL A 349 -3.57 -13.38 15.97
N PHE A 350 -2.95 -13.27 17.15
CA PHE A 350 -1.50 -13.06 17.24
C PHE A 350 -0.76 -14.36 16.93
N LEU A 351 -1.22 -15.48 17.51
CA LEU A 351 -0.54 -16.76 17.41
C LEU A 351 -0.70 -17.39 16.02
N LEU A 352 -1.89 -17.31 15.42
CA LEU A 352 -2.18 -18.01 14.17
C LEU A 352 -1.41 -17.46 12.95
N PRO A 353 -1.41 -16.15 12.65
CA PRO A 353 -0.66 -15.56 11.54
C PRO A 353 0.85 -15.60 11.81
N THR A 354 1.29 -15.38 13.05
CA THR A 354 2.71 -15.56 13.40
C THR A 354 3.13 -17.01 13.15
N TYR A 355 2.34 -17.99 13.59
CA TYR A 355 2.60 -19.42 13.35
C TYR A 355 2.62 -19.76 11.85
N TYR A 356 1.60 -19.37 11.08
CA TYR A 356 1.55 -19.63 9.64
C TYR A 356 2.70 -18.94 8.90
N ARG A 357 3.06 -17.71 9.25
CA ARG A 357 4.13 -16.96 8.58
C ARG A 357 5.52 -17.51 8.93
N VAL A 358 5.75 -17.87 10.19
CA VAL A 358 6.96 -18.61 10.61
C VAL A 358 7.06 -19.94 9.87
N ARG A 359 5.94 -20.68 9.74
CA ARG A 359 5.90 -21.96 9.04
C ARG A 359 6.19 -21.84 7.54
N LEU A 360 5.69 -20.79 6.88
CA LEU A 360 5.98 -20.52 5.47
C LEU A 360 7.44 -20.08 5.25
N GLY A 361 8.11 -19.61 6.31
CA GLY A 361 9.50 -19.18 6.32
C GLY A 361 9.70 -17.81 5.64
N PRO A 362 10.83 -17.13 5.92
CA PRO A 362 11.20 -15.90 5.24
C PRO A 362 11.62 -16.21 3.80
N ARG A 363 10.65 -16.23 2.89
CA ARG A 363 10.93 -16.29 1.46
C ARG A 363 10.87 -14.88 0.88
N VAL A 364 11.87 -14.47 0.13
CA VAL A 364 11.68 -13.37 -0.85
C VAL A 364 11.11 -14.03 -2.09
N GLY A 365 9.89 -14.58 -1.95
CA GLY A 365 9.44 -15.69 -2.81
C GLY A 365 9.18 -15.31 -4.27
N GLU A 366 9.15 -14.02 -4.61
CA GLU A 366 9.16 -13.58 -6.01
C GLU A 366 10.56 -13.28 -6.53
N TRP A 367 11.51 -12.95 -5.64
CA TRP A 367 12.83 -12.44 -6.01
C TRP A 367 13.86 -13.54 -6.21
N SER A 368 13.89 -14.52 -5.31
CA SER A 368 14.88 -15.60 -5.35
C SER A 368 14.85 -16.36 -6.69
N PRO A 369 13.68 -16.74 -7.23
CA PRO A 369 13.63 -17.38 -8.55
C PRO A 369 14.18 -16.51 -9.67
N LEU A 370 13.95 -15.18 -9.65
CA LEU A 370 14.46 -14.27 -10.68
C LEU A 370 15.99 -14.13 -10.63
N VAL A 371 16.60 -14.28 -9.46
CA VAL A 371 18.05 -14.30 -9.32
C VAL A 371 18.62 -15.54 -10.02
N GLU A 372 18.01 -16.71 -9.79
CA GLU A 372 18.44 -17.96 -10.45
C GLU A 372 18.25 -17.90 -11.97
N VAL A 373 17.10 -17.40 -12.44
CA VAL A 373 16.81 -17.24 -13.87
C VAL A 373 17.86 -16.38 -14.56
N SER A 374 18.28 -15.28 -13.93
CA SER A 374 19.30 -14.43 -14.53
C SER A 374 20.70 -15.01 -14.43
N GLN A 375 21.08 -15.62 -13.32
CA GLN A 375 22.38 -16.31 -13.24
C GLN A 375 22.53 -17.34 -14.37
N GLN A 376 21.44 -18.03 -14.70
CA GLN A 376 21.42 -18.94 -15.83
C GLN A 376 21.48 -18.21 -17.18
N LEU A 377 20.79 -17.08 -17.35
CA LEU A 377 20.89 -16.26 -18.56
C LEU A 377 22.30 -15.71 -18.76
N GLU A 378 22.90 -15.10 -17.73
CA GLU A 378 24.27 -14.58 -17.71
C GLU A 378 25.30 -15.66 -18.03
N ALA A 379 25.13 -16.87 -17.47
CA ALA A 379 26.04 -17.98 -17.74
C ALA A 379 26.03 -18.47 -19.21
N GLN A 380 25.01 -18.10 -19.98
CA GLN A 380 24.80 -18.59 -21.35
C GLN A 380 24.83 -17.49 -22.41
N THR A 381 25.01 -16.23 -22.00
CA THR A 381 24.91 -15.07 -22.89
C THR A 381 25.99 -14.03 -22.60
N ASP A 382 26.00 -12.94 -23.37
CA ASP A 382 26.87 -11.79 -23.16
C ASP A 382 26.15 -10.61 -22.49
N ILE A 383 25.04 -10.86 -21.78
CA ILE A 383 24.29 -9.80 -21.10
C ILE A 383 25.15 -9.15 -20.00
N THR A 384 25.02 -7.83 -19.89
CA THR A 384 25.66 -7.02 -18.85
C THR A 384 24.67 -5.95 -18.36
N ALA A 385 25.02 -5.24 -17.29
CA ALA A 385 24.24 -4.09 -16.85
C ALA A 385 24.07 -3.09 -18.01
N GLY A 386 22.84 -2.67 -18.27
CA GLY A 386 22.45 -1.81 -19.39
C GLY A 386 22.09 -2.56 -20.67
N THR A 387 22.33 -3.88 -20.78
CA THR A 387 21.86 -4.66 -21.93
C THR A 387 20.33 -4.69 -21.97
N ARG A 388 19.76 -4.50 -23.16
CA ARG A 388 18.31 -4.65 -23.36
C ARG A 388 17.90 -6.11 -23.44
N VAL A 389 16.91 -6.48 -22.64
CA VAL A 389 16.31 -7.81 -22.60
C VAL A 389 14.80 -7.69 -22.66
N TRP A 390 14.14 -8.54 -23.44
CA TRP A 390 12.68 -8.58 -23.48
C TRP A 390 12.13 -9.66 -22.54
N VAL A 391 11.60 -9.27 -21.39
CA VAL A 391 11.03 -10.21 -20.41
C VAL A 391 9.51 -10.30 -20.60
N LEU A 392 9.00 -11.53 -20.73
CA LEU A 392 7.60 -11.82 -21.03
C LEU A 392 7.02 -12.89 -20.07
N PRO A 393 5.79 -12.69 -19.56
CA PRO A 393 5.12 -11.39 -19.50
C PRO A 393 5.87 -10.42 -18.58
N ALA A 394 5.70 -9.12 -18.79
CA ALA A 394 6.13 -8.06 -17.88
C ALA A 394 5.00 -7.81 -16.86
N THR A 395 5.08 -8.43 -15.68
CA THR A 395 4.03 -8.41 -14.64
C THR A 395 4.65 -8.21 -13.26
N ASP A 396 3.84 -7.94 -12.23
CA ASP A 396 4.31 -7.78 -10.83
C ASP A 396 5.41 -8.79 -10.40
N PRO A 397 5.27 -10.12 -10.64
CA PRO A 397 6.31 -11.08 -10.27
C PRO A 397 7.56 -11.02 -11.16
N THR A 398 7.46 -10.70 -12.45
CA THR A 398 8.59 -10.80 -13.40
C THR A 398 9.32 -9.48 -13.62
N ASP A 399 8.65 -8.34 -13.44
CA ASP A 399 9.14 -6.99 -13.74
C ASP A 399 10.36 -6.58 -12.91
N ASN A 400 10.48 -7.11 -11.69
CA ASN A 400 11.64 -6.85 -10.86
C ASN A 400 12.94 -7.42 -11.47
N PHE A 401 12.86 -8.33 -12.45
CA PHE A 401 14.02 -8.88 -13.16
C PHE A 401 14.94 -7.77 -13.69
N PHE A 402 14.38 -6.72 -14.30
CA PHE A 402 15.16 -5.61 -14.86
C PHE A 402 16.03 -4.91 -13.81
N ALA A 403 15.45 -4.57 -12.67
CA ALA A 403 16.16 -3.85 -11.61
C ALA A 403 17.13 -4.73 -10.80
N ILE A 404 16.88 -6.04 -10.71
CA ILE A 404 17.79 -6.98 -10.03
C ILE A 404 19.09 -7.11 -10.81
N HIS A 405 18.98 -7.19 -12.13
CA HIS A 405 20.09 -7.51 -13.03
C HIS A 405 20.62 -6.30 -13.78
N GLU A 406 20.08 -5.13 -13.46
CA GLU A 406 20.39 -3.86 -14.09
C GLU A 406 20.28 -3.91 -15.63
N VAL A 407 19.41 -4.77 -16.16
CA VAL A 407 19.13 -4.90 -17.60
C VAL A 407 17.92 -4.04 -17.97
N LEU A 408 17.97 -3.43 -19.15
CA LEU A 408 16.94 -2.49 -19.59
C LEU A 408 15.78 -3.24 -20.29
N PRO A 409 14.52 -2.87 -20.05
CA PRO A 409 13.41 -3.32 -20.90
C PRO A 409 13.48 -2.67 -22.30
N PRO A 410 12.51 -2.94 -23.19
CA PRO A 410 12.21 -2.02 -24.30
C PRO A 410 12.00 -0.59 -23.78
N THR A 411 12.27 0.43 -24.61
CA THR A 411 12.15 1.85 -24.20
C THR A 411 10.72 2.21 -23.82
N VAL A 412 9.74 1.71 -24.56
CA VAL A 412 8.34 1.74 -24.16
C VAL A 412 8.07 0.54 -23.25
N TRP A 413 7.85 0.82 -21.97
CA TRP A 413 7.53 -0.16 -20.95
C TRP A 413 6.11 0.05 -20.42
N VAL A 414 5.37 -1.04 -20.40
CA VAL A 414 4.06 -1.19 -19.79
C VAL A 414 3.94 -2.65 -19.37
N GLN A 415 3.21 -2.93 -18.30
CA GLN A 415 2.95 -4.31 -17.92
C GLN A 415 2.17 -5.03 -19.03
N THR A 416 2.48 -6.29 -19.30
CA THR A 416 1.82 -7.09 -20.34
C THR A 416 0.56 -7.79 -19.85
N TYR A 417 -0.04 -7.34 -18.74
CA TYR A 417 -1.36 -7.86 -18.37
C TYR A 417 -2.36 -7.59 -19.49
N PRO A 418 -3.33 -8.50 -19.75
CA PRO A 418 -4.29 -8.36 -20.85
C PRO A 418 -5.02 -7.01 -20.87
N TRP A 419 -5.30 -6.44 -19.70
CA TRP A 419 -5.99 -5.15 -19.59
C TRP A 419 -5.14 -3.94 -19.98
N PHE A 420 -3.83 -3.98 -19.82
CA PHE A 420 -2.93 -2.92 -20.28
C PHE A 420 -2.78 -2.99 -21.80
N GLN A 421 -2.62 -4.21 -22.31
CA GLN A 421 -2.45 -4.47 -23.74
C GLN A 421 -3.75 -4.28 -24.54
N SER A 422 -4.91 -4.27 -23.88
CA SER A 422 -6.20 -3.94 -24.51
C SER A 422 -6.37 -2.45 -24.81
N VAL A 423 -5.49 -1.58 -24.29
CA VAL A 423 -5.52 -0.15 -24.63
C VAL A 423 -5.11 0.01 -26.10
N PRO A 424 -5.94 0.66 -26.94
CA PRO A 424 -5.65 0.79 -28.37
C PRO A 424 -4.25 1.36 -28.65
N GLY A 425 -3.49 0.68 -29.49
CA GLY A 425 -2.15 1.08 -29.93
C GLY A 425 -1.02 0.87 -28.92
N ILE A 426 -1.27 0.36 -27.71
CA ILE A 426 -0.19 0.12 -26.72
C ILE A 426 0.69 -1.06 -27.15
N THR A 427 0.10 -2.18 -27.57
CA THR A 427 0.87 -3.32 -28.09
C THR A 427 1.73 -2.90 -29.29
N ASP A 428 1.16 -2.13 -30.22
CA ASP A 428 1.88 -1.63 -31.39
C ASP A 428 3.05 -0.73 -31.00
N GLN A 429 2.87 0.16 -30.01
CA GLN A 429 3.95 1.01 -29.51
C GLN A 429 5.09 0.22 -28.85
N VAL A 430 4.77 -0.83 -28.08
CA VAL A 430 5.77 -1.71 -27.48
C VAL A 430 6.55 -2.47 -28.56
N LEU A 431 5.85 -3.03 -29.54
CA LEU A 431 6.49 -3.75 -30.66
C LEU A 431 7.34 -2.81 -31.52
N ALA A 432 6.87 -1.61 -31.82
CA ALA A 432 7.65 -0.60 -32.54
C ALA A 432 8.92 -0.19 -31.76
N ALA A 433 8.85 -0.08 -30.43
CA ALA A 433 10.01 0.19 -29.60
C ALA A 433 11.02 -0.98 -29.60
N ILE A 434 10.52 -2.22 -29.62
CA ILE A 434 11.34 -3.43 -29.78
C ILE A 434 11.99 -3.45 -31.17
N GLU A 435 11.28 -3.10 -32.23
CA GLU A 435 11.84 -3.08 -33.58
C GLU A 435 12.91 -1.99 -33.74
N ALA A 436 12.69 -0.81 -33.15
CA ALA A 436 13.65 0.29 -33.18
C ALA A 436 14.95 -0.02 -32.42
N GLU A 437 14.86 -0.70 -31.27
CA GLU A 437 16.00 -1.07 -30.43
C GLU A 437 15.93 -2.55 -30.02
N THR A 438 16.08 -3.45 -31.00
CA THR A 438 15.83 -4.88 -30.83
C THR A 438 16.71 -5.51 -29.75
N PRO A 439 16.12 -6.01 -28.65
CA PRO A 439 16.82 -6.78 -27.64
C PRO A 439 17.50 -8.00 -28.27
N ALA A 440 18.72 -8.31 -27.84
CA ALA A 440 19.41 -9.51 -28.33
C ALA A 440 18.81 -10.80 -27.76
N TYR A 441 18.15 -10.68 -26.60
CA TYR A 441 17.60 -11.80 -25.84
C TYR A 441 16.17 -11.50 -25.38
N ALA A 442 15.38 -12.56 -25.32
CA ALA A 442 14.09 -12.55 -24.64
C ALA A 442 14.01 -13.67 -23.59
N VAL A 443 13.28 -13.43 -22.52
CA VAL A 443 13.06 -14.38 -21.42
C VAL A 443 11.56 -14.57 -21.29
N VAL A 444 11.06 -15.79 -21.50
CA VAL A 444 9.63 -16.08 -21.43
C VAL A 444 9.34 -17.02 -20.27
N PHE A 445 8.53 -16.55 -19.33
CA PHE A 445 7.94 -17.38 -18.28
C PHE A 445 6.70 -18.09 -18.84
N GLU A 446 6.89 -19.33 -19.30
CA GLU A 446 5.93 -20.07 -20.13
C GLU A 446 4.57 -20.27 -19.44
N ARG A 447 4.56 -20.32 -18.10
CA ARG A 447 3.32 -20.41 -17.29
C ARG A 447 2.29 -19.35 -17.68
N TRP A 448 2.73 -18.14 -18.00
CA TRP A 448 1.86 -17.00 -18.30
C TRP A 448 1.89 -16.59 -19.77
N ARG A 449 2.51 -17.38 -20.65
CA ARG A 449 2.57 -17.08 -22.10
C ARG A 449 1.17 -16.91 -22.71
N MET A 450 0.19 -17.66 -22.22
CA MET A 450 -1.21 -17.57 -22.65
C MET A 450 -1.89 -16.23 -22.32
N GLU A 451 -1.30 -15.39 -21.47
CA GLU A 451 -1.81 -14.05 -21.15
C GLU A 451 -1.26 -12.97 -22.11
N LEU A 452 -0.27 -13.31 -22.94
CA LEU A 452 0.34 -12.38 -23.87
C LEU A 452 -0.60 -12.07 -25.05
N PRO A 453 -0.58 -10.84 -25.59
CA PRO A 453 -1.20 -10.55 -26.88
C PRO A 453 -0.63 -11.44 -27.97
N GLU A 454 -1.51 -11.96 -28.85
CA GLU A 454 -1.12 -12.79 -29.98
C GLU A 454 -0.02 -12.15 -30.83
N GLN A 455 -0.12 -10.84 -31.07
CA GLN A 455 0.89 -10.07 -31.81
C GLN A 455 2.30 -10.14 -31.19
N MET A 456 2.40 -10.14 -29.85
CA MET A 456 3.70 -10.28 -29.17
C MET A 456 4.27 -11.69 -29.33
N VAL A 457 3.42 -12.71 -29.28
CA VAL A 457 3.84 -14.11 -29.49
C VAL A 457 4.31 -14.32 -30.92
N VAL A 458 3.56 -13.81 -31.91
CA VAL A 458 3.94 -13.86 -33.33
C VAL A 458 5.26 -13.14 -33.57
N HIS A 459 5.45 -11.94 -33.00
CA HIS A 459 6.70 -11.20 -33.11
C HIS A 459 7.88 -11.96 -32.47
N LEU A 460 7.69 -12.54 -31.27
CA LEU A 460 8.70 -13.36 -30.61
C LEU A 460 9.13 -14.53 -31.51
N GLU A 461 8.18 -15.29 -32.05
CA GLU A 461 8.45 -16.48 -32.87
C GLU A 461 9.06 -16.14 -34.24
N ALA A 462 8.77 -14.96 -34.78
CA ALA A 462 9.31 -14.50 -36.05
C ALA A 462 10.77 -14.02 -35.95
N HIS A 463 11.17 -13.48 -34.79
CA HIS A 463 12.46 -12.79 -34.64
C HIS A 463 13.43 -13.46 -33.66
N TYR A 464 12.96 -14.40 -32.85
CA TYR A 464 13.77 -15.07 -31.84
C TYR A 464 13.60 -16.58 -31.89
N GLU A 465 14.68 -17.30 -31.61
CA GLU A 465 14.69 -18.76 -31.47
C GLU A 465 15.06 -19.17 -30.03
N PRO A 466 14.42 -20.21 -29.48
CA PRO A 466 14.75 -20.71 -28.16
C PRO A 466 16.14 -21.36 -28.18
N PHE A 467 17.01 -21.03 -27.24
CA PHE A 467 18.34 -21.64 -27.12
C PHE A 467 18.55 -22.39 -25.80
N ALA A 468 17.73 -22.13 -24.78
CA ALA A 468 17.79 -22.82 -23.51
C ALA A 468 16.46 -22.76 -22.75
N THR A 469 16.26 -23.70 -21.85
CA THR A 469 15.13 -23.74 -20.93
C THR A 469 15.59 -24.08 -19.51
N MET A 470 14.81 -23.65 -18.53
CA MET A 470 14.95 -24.05 -17.14
C MET A 470 13.59 -24.13 -16.47
N THR A 471 13.49 -24.94 -15.42
CA THR A 471 12.33 -24.88 -14.52
C THR A 471 12.69 -24.00 -13.34
N ALA A 472 12.12 -22.80 -13.29
CA ALA A 472 12.32 -21.89 -12.17
C ALA A 472 11.55 -22.38 -10.93
N PRO A 473 12.07 -22.15 -9.71
CA PRO A 473 11.39 -22.56 -8.49
C PRO A 473 10.00 -21.94 -8.30
N ASP A 474 9.26 -22.54 -7.36
CA ASP A 474 7.97 -22.06 -6.87
C ASP A 474 6.92 -21.91 -7.99
N GLU A 475 6.44 -20.68 -8.21
CA GLU A 475 5.28 -20.37 -9.02
C GLU A 475 5.65 -19.90 -10.44
N TYR A 476 6.94 -19.81 -10.79
CA TYR A 476 7.35 -19.29 -12.10
C TYR A 476 7.26 -20.33 -13.23
N GLY A 477 7.34 -21.62 -12.91
CA GLY A 477 7.25 -22.71 -13.88
C GLY A 477 8.44 -22.72 -14.84
N ASP A 478 8.21 -23.19 -16.07
CA ASP A 478 9.27 -23.23 -17.07
C ASP A 478 9.56 -21.84 -17.63
N VAL A 479 10.86 -21.56 -17.80
CA VAL A 479 11.40 -20.34 -18.37
C VAL A 479 12.21 -20.71 -19.59
N THR A 480 11.85 -20.14 -20.73
CA THR A 480 12.55 -20.33 -21.99
C THR A 480 13.34 -19.07 -22.32
N PHE A 481 14.63 -19.26 -22.62
CA PHE A 481 15.51 -18.21 -23.09
C PHE A 481 15.57 -18.23 -24.61
N TYR A 482 15.34 -17.07 -25.20
CA TYR A 482 15.36 -16.88 -26.64
C TYR A 482 16.49 -15.94 -27.03
N ARG A 483 17.11 -16.20 -28.18
CA ARG A 483 18.09 -15.34 -28.82
C ARG A 483 17.54 -14.86 -30.15
N ARG A 484 17.90 -13.65 -30.56
CA ARG A 484 17.53 -13.15 -31.89
C ARG A 484 18.13 -14.03 -32.99
N ILE A 485 17.35 -14.35 -34.03
CA ILE A 485 17.75 -15.26 -35.12
C ILE A 485 18.94 -14.73 -35.94
N ASP A 486 19.07 -13.41 -36.07
CA ASP A 486 20.11 -12.78 -36.92
C ASP A 486 21.45 -12.53 -36.19
N ARG A 487 21.70 -13.17 -35.03
CA ARG A 487 22.86 -12.89 -34.16
C ARG A 487 23.89 -14.01 -34.11
#